data_AF-A0A251PNX1-F1
#
_entry.id   AF-A0A251PNX1-F1
#
_cell.length_a   1.000
_cell.length_b   1.000
_cell.length_c   1.000
_cell.angle_alpha   90.00
_cell.angle_beta   90.00
_cell.angle_gamma   90.00
#
_symmetry.space_group_name_H-M   'P 1'
#
loop_
_entity.id
_entity.type
_entity.pdbx_description
1 polymer ?
#
loop_
_entity_poly.entity_id
_entity_poly.type
_entity_poly.pdbx_seq_one_letter_code
_entity_poly.pdbx_strand_id
1 'polypeptide(L)'
;MASSPSLLFAAAVITLTLLFAYSVKLPFHPRDVLPLLPRQVSWPILNSLHSAVDLLPTFVGSASSPKDSLEWKGACFYQNTAWMEFHNKRGSEFGGGTLHIKVNKAQSWTCMDIYVFATPYAVTWDYYFLSGEHTLEFKEWQGKAEFEYVKSRGVSIFLMQAGMLGTFQALWDVFPLFTNTEWGENSNIGFLKKHMGASFDQRPQPWVTNINVDDIHSGDFLAISKIRGWWGGFETLAKWVSGAYAGHSAVCLKDSEGNLWVGESGYENEKGESIIAVLPWDEWWEFELNKDDSNPHIALLPLHPDIRAKFSETAAWEYARSMEGQSFGYHNVIFSWIDTIKDNYPPPVDAHMVASVMTVWNNIQPAYAANMWNEALNKRLGTQVL
;
A
#
# COMPACT_ATOMS: atom_id res chain seq x y z
N MET A 1 -10.78 -55.07 -0.66
CA MET A 1 -9.89 -54.79 0.49
C MET A 1 -9.56 -53.31 0.44
N ALA A 2 -10.23 -52.50 1.25
CA ALA A 2 -10.00 -51.05 1.31
C ALA A 2 -8.80 -50.80 2.24
N SER A 3 -7.70 -50.28 1.69
CA SER A 3 -6.55 -49.84 2.48
C SER A 3 -6.97 -48.66 3.36
N SER A 4 -6.75 -48.78 4.67
CA SER A 4 -7.07 -47.74 5.65
C SER A 4 -6.41 -46.40 5.28
N PRO A 5 -7.13 -45.26 5.33
CA PRO A 5 -6.56 -43.94 5.01
C PRO A 5 -5.34 -43.58 5.88
N SER A 6 -5.24 -44.16 7.08
CA SER A 6 -4.08 -44.04 7.96
C SER A 6 -2.81 -44.72 7.44
N LEU A 7 -2.94 -45.81 6.67
CA LEU A 7 -1.79 -46.49 6.04
C LEU A 7 -1.26 -45.71 4.84
N LEU A 8 -2.14 -45.07 4.07
CA LEU A 8 -1.75 -44.19 2.96
C LEU A 8 -1.06 -42.92 3.47
N PHE A 9 -1.55 -42.34 4.57
CA PHE A 9 -0.92 -41.19 5.21
C PHE A 9 0.45 -41.55 5.80
N ALA A 10 0.56 -42.69 6.51
CA ALA A 10 1.84 -43.16 7.03
C ALA A 10 2.84 -43.46 5.91
N ALA A 11 2.40 -44.08 4.81
CA ALA A 11 3.24 -44.33 3.65
C ALA A 11 3.71 -43.03 2.99
N ALA A 12 2.85 -42.01 2.89
CA ALA A 12 3.18 -40.69 2.36
C ALA A 12 4.20 -39.95 3.25
N VAL A 13 4.03 -39.99 4.57
CA VAL A 13 4.98 -39.39 5.53
C VAL A 13 6.34 -40.13 5.50
N ILE A 14 6.34 -41.45 5.38
CA ILE A 14 7.56 -42.26 5.29
C ILE A 14 8.28 -42.01 3.95
N THR A 15 7.56 -41.89 2.84
CA THR A 15 8.19 -41.52 1.55
C THR A 15 8.72 -40.09 1.57
N LEU A 16 7.99 -39.15 2.16
CA LEU A 16 8.46 -37.76 2.29
C LEU A 16 9.72 -37.68 3.16
N THR A 17 9.75 -38.39 4.30
CA THR A 17 10.93 -38.43 5.19
C THR A 17 12.13 -39.14 4.57
N LEU A 18 11.92 -40.21 3.80
CA LEU A 18 12.98 -40.86 3.02
C LEU A 18 13.50 -39.99 1.87
N LEU A 19 12.64 -39.17 1.26
CA LEU A 19 13.03 -38.16 0.25
C LEU A 19 13.78 -36.96 0.85
N PHE A 20 13.60 -36.66 2.14
CA PHE A 20 14.40 -35.67 2.87
C PHE A 20 15.75 -36.23 3.35
N ALA A 21 15.82 -37.54 3.65
CA ALA A 21 17.03 -38.22 4.13
C ALA A 21 18.07 -38.46 3.03
N TYR A 22 17.63 -38.62 1.78
CA TYR A 22 18.49 -38.54 0.61
C TYR A 22 18.40 -37.13 0.03
N SER A 23 19.54 -36.50 -0.27
CA SER A 23 19.60 -35.16 -0.90
C SER A 23 19.16 -35.20 -2.38
N VAL A 24 18.02 -35.84 -2.67
CA VAL A 24 17.39 -35.86 -3.98
C VAL A 24 16.80 -34.47 -4.18
N LYS A 25 17.40 -33.69 -5.10
CA LYS A 25 16.80 -32.43 -5.56
C LYS A 25 15.44 -32.77 -6.18
N LEU A 26 14.37 -32.56 -5.43
CA LEU A 26 13.01 -32.65 -5.96
C LEU A 26 12.88 -31.65 -7.12
N PRO A 27 12.19 -32.01 -8.22
CA PRO A 27 12.02 -31.11 -9.36
C PRO A 27 11.14 -29.89 -9.01
N PHE A 28 10.38 -29.98 -7.92
CA PHE A 28 9.52 -28.93 -7.39
C PHE A 28 9.93 -28.62 -5.95
N HIS A 29 9.80 -27.37 -5.54
CA HIS A 29 9.95 -27.00 -4.14
C HIS A 29 8.66 -27.38 -3.38
N PRO A 30 8.72 -27.85 -2.13
CA PRO A 30 7.50 -28.19 -1.36
C PRO A 30 6.47 -27.05 -1.30
N ARG A 31 6.91 -25.79 -1.36
CA ARG A 31 6.04 -24.62 -1.43
C ARG A 31 5.26 -24.51 -2.74
N ASP A 32 5.80 -25.00 -3.84
CA ASP A 32 5.17 -24.93 -5.16
C ASP A 32 3.95 -25.87 -5.26
N VAL A 33 3.89 -26.87 -4.39
CA VAL A 33 2.78 -27.83 -4.30
C VAL A 33 1.71 -27.36 -3.33
N LEU A 34 1.99 -26.40 -2.43
CA LEU A 34 1.03 -25.90 -1.45
C LEU A 34 -0.31 -25.48 -2.09
N PRO A 35 -0.37 -24.74 -3.20
CA PRO A 35 -1.64 -24.36 -3.82
C PRO A 35 -2.46 -25.55 -4.35
N LEU A 36 -1.80 -26.68 -4.62
CA LEU A 36 -2.44 -27.91 -5.10
C LEU A 36 -3.00 -28.76 -3.94
N LEU A 37 -2.63 -28.45 -2.69
CA LEU A 37 -3.17 -29.12 -1.51
C LEU A 37 -4.52 -28.51 -1.09
N PRO A 38 -5.40 -29.29 -0.44
CA PRO A 38 -6.66 -28.80 0.10
C PRO A 38 -6.46 -27.53 0.94
N ARG A 39 -7.34 -26.54 0.78
CA ARG A 39 -7.25 -25.23 1.45
C ARG A 39 -7.07 -25.35 2.97
N GLN A 40 -7.68 -26.35 3.62
CA GLN A 40 -7.53 -26.53 5.07
C GLN A 40 -6.07 -26.80 5.50
N VAL A 41 -5.23 -27.31 4.60
CA VAL A 41 -3.82 -27.64 4.84
C VAL A 41 -2.90 -26.55 4.27
N SER A 42 -3.18 -26.09 3.05
CA SER A 42 -2.30 -25.13 2.36
C SER A 42 -2.45 -23.71 2.86
N TRP A 43 -3.67 -23.26 3.14
CA TRP A 43 -3.96 -21.87 3.45
C TRP A 43 -3.31 -21.38 4.76
N PRO A 44 -3.30 -22.15 5.86
CA PRO A 44 -2.58 -21.75 7.08
C PRO A 44 -1.07 -21.61 6.84
N ILE A 45 -0.48 -22.52 6.06
CA ILE A 45 0.96 -22.51 5.75
C ILE A 45 1.26 -21.32 4.84
N LEU A 46 0.52 -21.15 3.75
CA LEU A 46 0.62 -20.03 2.84
C LEU A 46 0.47 -18.67 3.55
N ASN A 47 -0.47 -18.53 4.49
CA ASN A 47 -0.67 -17.30 5.28
C ASN A 47 0.46 -16.98 6.26
N SER A 48 1.24 -18.01 6.66
CA SER A 48 2.45 -17.85 7.46
C SER A 48 3.70 -17.58 6.63
N LEU A 49 3.70 -18.00 5.36
CA LEU A 49 4.83 -17.85 4.45
C LEU A 49 4.87 -16.48 3.78
N HIS A 50 3.70 -15.90 3.50
CA HIS A 50 3.59 -14.63 2.80
C HIS A 50 2.72 -13.63 3.53
N SER A 51 3.03 -12.34 3.36
CA SER A 51 2.33 -11.22 3.97
C SER A 51 1.76 -10.28 2.91
N ALA A 52 0.75 -9.46 3.22
CA ALA A 52 0.19 -8.51 2.25
C ALA A 52 1.25 -7.48 1.77
N VAL A 53 2.26 -7.25 2.60
CA VAL A 53 3.45 -6.45 2.33
C VAL A 53 4.34 -7.10 1.25
N ASP A 54 4.27 -8.42 1.07
CA ASP A 54 5.00 -9.15 0.02
C ASP A 54 4.39 -8.96 -1.39
N LEU A 55 3.23 -8.27 -1.49
CA LEU A 55 2.71 -7.76 -2.77
C LEU A 55 3.55 -6.66 -3.34
N LEU A 56 4.25 -5.93 -2.48
CA LEU A 56 4.90 -4.71 -2.89
C LEU A 56 6.20 -5.08 -3.62
N PRO A 57 6.37 -4.63 -4.88
CA PRO A 57 7.60 -4.86 -5.62
C PRO A 57 8.80 -4.33 -4.83
N THR A 58 9.75 -5.20 -4.52
CA THR A 58 10.97 -4.83 -3.79
C THR A 58 12.01 -4.35 -4.78
N PHE A 59 12.59 -3.17 -4.57
CA PHE A 59 13.67 -2.68 -5.41
C PHE A 59 14.91 -3.56 -5.27
N VAL A 60 15.43 -4.09 -6.38
CA VAL A 60 16.63 -4.93 -6.39
C VAL A 60 17.85 -4.24 -7.01
N GLY A 61 17.63 -3.12 -7.71
CA GLY A 61 18.68 -2.27 -8.26
C GLY A 61 18.30 -1.67 -9.61
N SER A 62 19.27 -1.02 -10.26
CA SER A 62 19.07 -0.39 -11.56
C SER A 62 20.12 -0.82 -12.58
N ALA A 63 19.73 -0.93 -13.85
CA ALA A 63 20.62 -1.30 -14.95
C ALA A 63 20.77 -0.14 -15.95
N SER A 64 21.99 0.33 -16.16
CA SER A 64 22.30 1.49 -17.03
C SER A 64 23.36 1.20 -18.08
N SER A 65 24.23 0.20 -17.90
CA SER A 65 25.29 -0.09 -18.87
C SER A 65 25.74 -1.56 -18.83
N PRO A 66 26.39 -2.07 -19.90
CA PRO A 66 26.99 -3.41 -19.91
C PRO A 66 28.19 -3.54 -18.96
N LYS A 67 28.79 -2.42 -18.55
CA LYS A 67 29.96 -2.39 -17.67
C LYS A 67 29.57 -2.42 -16.19
N ASP A 68 28.37 -1.94 -15.88
CA ASP A 68 27.83 -1.85 -14.53
C ASP A 68 26.72 -2.90 -14.36
N SER A 69 27.09 -4.17 -14.48
CA SER A 69 26.15 -5.27 -14.31
C SER A 69 25.67 -5.33 -12.86
N LEU A 70 24.38 -5.15 -12.66
CA LEU A 70 23.72 -5.33 -11.37
C LEU A 70 23.66 -6.82 -11.06
N GLU A 71 23.88 -7.21 -9.80
CA GLU A 71 23.62 -8.58 -9.33
C GLU A 71 22.64 -8.60 -8.15
N TRP A 72 21.73 -9.58 -8.12
CA TRP A 72 20.84 -9.78 -6.97
C TRP A 72 20.42 -11.23 -6.79
N LYS A 73 19.83 -11.50 -5.63
CA LYS A 73 19.17 -12.78 -5.32
C LYS A 73 17.67 -12.61 -5.50
N GLY A 74 17.08 -13.40 -6.39
CA GLY A 74 15.64 -13.48 -6.60
C GLY A 74 14.93 -14.47 -5.68
N ALA A 75 13.61 -14.57 -5.83
CA ALA A 75 12.78 -15.50 -5.07
C ALA A 75 12.92 -16.94 -5.63
N CYS A 76 12.92 -17.08 -6.95
CA CYS A 76 13.13 -18.32 -7.68
C CYS A 76 14.60 -18.53 -8.08
N PHE A 77 15.28 -17.51 -8.59
CA PHE A 77 16.64 -17.61 -9.09
C PHE A 77 17.62 -16.89 -8.15
N TYR A 78 18.66 -17.59 -7.69
CA TYR A 78 19.56 -17.03 -6.68
C TYR A 78 20.76 -16.28 -7.24
N GLN A 79 20.98 -16.33 -8.56
CA GLN A 79 22.07 -15.62 -9.22
C GLN A 79 21.54 -14.91 -10.44
N ASN A 80 21.19 -13.64 -10.24
CA ASN A 80 20.59 -12.82 -11.27
C ASN A 80 21.51 -11.67 -11.58
N THR A 81 21.62 -11.34 -12.87
CA THR A 81 22.36 -10.17 -13.33
C THR A 81 21.56 -9.40 -14.38
N ALA A 82 21.70 -8.08 -14.42
CA ALA A 82 21.08 -7.27 -15.44
C ALA A 82 22.00 -6.16 -15.96
N TRP A 83 21.86 -5.85 -17.25
CA TRP A 83 22.56 -4.73 -17.89
C TRP A 83 21.71 -4.14 -19.02
N MET A 84 22.02 -2.90 -19.40
CA MET A 84 21.30 -2.17 -20.45
C MET A 84 22.18 -1.98 -21.67
N GLU A 85 21.63 -2.21 -22.85
CA GLU A 85 22.24 -1.90 -24.14
C GLU A 85 21.40 -0.87 -24.89
N PHE A 86 21.96 0.31 -25.15
CA PHE A 86 21.27 1.33 -25.93
C PHE A 86 21.42 1.09 -27.43
N HIS A 87 20.37 1.34 -28.19
CA HIS A 87 20.39 1.23 -29.64
C HIS A 87 19.45 2.26 -30.28
N ASN A 88 19.60 2.50 -31.58
CA ASN A 88 18.69 3.34 -32.34
C ASN A 88 18.17 2.60 -33.58
N LYS A 89 17.55 1.44 -33.36
CA LYS A 89 17.02 0.59 -34.45
C LYS A 89 15.92 1.29 -35.27
N ARG A 90 15.20 2.26 -34.69
CA ARG A 90 14.08 2.98 -35.33
C ARG A 90 14.45 4.33 -35.95
N GLY A 91 15.68 4.81 -35.72
CA GLY A 91 16.11 6.13 -36.22
C GLY A 91 15.44 7.32 -35.53
N SER A 92 14.91 7.15 -34.31
CA SER A 92 14.35 8.26 -33.54
C SER A 92 15.47 9.12 -32.95
N GLU A 93 15.14 10.32 -32.46
CA GLU A 93 16.13 11.28 -31.94
C GLU A 93 16.95 10.70 -30.76
N PHE A 94 16.30 9.93 -29.88
CA PHE A 94 16.93 9.36 -28.68
C PHE A 94 17.09 7.84 -28.72
N GLY A 95 16.56 7.16 -29.74
CA GLY A 95 16.61 5.69 -29.85
C GLY A 95 15.82 4.99 -28.73
N GLY A 96 16.21 3.75 -28.46
CA GLY A 96 15.65 2.87 -27.43
C GLY A 96 16.76 2.10 -26.71
N GLY A 97 16.40 0.97 -26.11
CA GLY A 97 17.35 0.09 -25.44
C GLY A 97 16.84 -1.32 -25.23
N THR A 98 17.75 -2.26 -25.03
CA THR A 98 17.48 -3.64 -24.68
C THR A 98 17.99 -3.85 -23.26
N LEU A 99 17.09 -4.16 -22.33
CA LEU A 99 17.45 -4.59 -20.99
C LEU A 99 17.68 -6.11 -21.04
N HIS A 100 18.90 -6.53 -20.74
CA HIS A 100 19.27 -7.93 -20.63
C HIS A 100 19.17 -8.36 -19.17
N ILE A 101 18.50 -9.48 -18.94
CA ILE A 101 18.33 -10.05 -17.62
C ILE A 101 18.70 -11.52 -17.69
N LYS A 102 19.73 -11.89 -16.94
CA LYS A 102 20.22 -13.25 -16.87
C LYS A 102 19.92 -13.82 -15.50
N VAL A 103 19.06 -14.83 -15.46
CA VAL A 103 18.64 -15.50 -14.22
C VAL A 103 19.20 -16.91 -14.17
N ASN A 104 19.82 -17.29 -13.05
CA ASN A 104 20.47 -18.59 -12.88
C ASN A 104 20.24 -19.19 -11.50
N LYS A 105 20.53 -20.50 -11.39
CA LYS A 105 20.37 -21.29 -10.17
C LYS A 105 18.95 -21.20 -9.62
N ALA A 106 17.99 -21.66 -10.45
CA ALA A 106 16.61 -21.84 -10.03
C ALA A 106 16.52 -22.78 -8.82
N GLN A 107 15.71 -22.40 -7.84
CA GLN A 107 15.37 -23.19 -6.66
C GLN A 107 14.59 -24.47 -7.04
N SER A 108 13.71 -24.39 -8.03
CA SER A 108 12.91 -25.51 -8.54
C SER A 108 12.56 -25.28 -10.01
N TRP A 109 12.03 -26.30 -10.68
CA TRP A 109 11.63 -26.20 -12.09
C TRP A 109 10.28 -25.50 -12.28
N THR A 110 9.53 -25.33 -11.19
CA THR A 110 8.18 -24.75 -11.19
C THR A 110 8.15 -23.33 -10.61
N CYS A 111 9.27 -22.82 -10.09
CA CYS A 111 9.31 -21.47 -9.55
C CYS A 111 9.35 -20.42 -10.67
N MET A 112 8.90 -19.21 -10.33
CA MET A 112 8.88 -18.07 -11.24
C MET A 112 9.15 -16.79 -10.46
N ASP A 113 9.98 -15.93 -11.04
CA ASP A 113 10.09 -14.53 -10.61
C ASP A 113 9.25 -13.64 -11.51
N ILE A 114 8.55 -12.66 -10.93
CA ILE A 114 7.88 -11.58 -11.65
C ILE A 114 8.64 -10.30 -11.34
N TYR A 115 8.99 -9.55 -12.38
CA TYR A 115 9.70 -8.29 -12.28
C TYR A 115 8.86 -7.14 -12.82
N VAL A 116 8.95 -5.99 -12.15
CA VAL A 116 8.47 -4.70 -12.64
C VAL A 116 9.69 -3.85 -13.00
N PHE A 117 9.65 -3.22 -14.17
CA PHE A 117 10.71 -2.36 -14.70
C PHE A 117 10.16 -0.95 -14.84
N ALA A 118 10.83 0.01 -14.24
CA ALA A 118 10.34 1.39 -14.19
C ALA A 118 11.42 2.42 -14.48
N THR A 119 11.01 3.44 -15.23
CA THR A 119 11.64 4.76 -15.30
C THR A 119 10.65 5.79 -14.73
N PRO A 120 11.05 7.06 -14.55
CA PRO A 120 10.11 8.14 -14.24
C PRO A 120 9.06 8.39 -15.33
N TYR A 121 9.12 7.68 -16.47
CA TYR A 121 8.31 7.94 -17.65
C TYR A 121 7.51 6.71 -18.11
N ALA A 122 8.03 5.51 -17.89
CA ALA A 122 7.44 4.26 -18.35
C ALA A 122 7.53 3.17 -17.29
N VAL A 123 6.50 2.32 -17.24
CA VAL A 123 6.47 1.12 -16.42
C VAL A 123 6.04 -0.06 -17.26
N THR A 124 6.74 -1.18 -17.12
CA THR A 124 6.42 -2.46 -17.75
C THR A 124 6.77 -3.59 -16.78
N TRP A 125 6.42 -4.82 -17.13
CA TRP A 125 6.68 -5.99 -16.31
C TRP A 125 6.97 -7.21 -17.18
N ASP A 126 7.66 -8.18 -16.61
CA ASP A 126 7.93 -9.47 -17.27
C ASP A 126 8.09 -10.57 -16.21
N TYR A 127 8.13 -11.82 -16.65
CA TYR A 127 8.26 -12.98 -15.77
C TYR A 127 9.23 -14.02 -16.32
N TYR A 128 9.95 -14.70 -15.42
CA TYR A 128 10.95 -15.68 -15.80
C TYR A 128 10.72 -17.02 -15.10
N PHE A 129 10.56 -18.08 -15.89
CA PHE A 129 10.44 -19.47 -15.44
C PHE A 129 11.73 -20.29 -15.67
N LEU A 130 12.50 -19.93 -16.68
CA LEU A 130 13.67 -20.70 -17.11
C LEU A 130 14.95 -19.94 -16.81
N SER A 131 15.96 -20.67 -16.31
CA SER A 131 17.31 -20.13 -16.20
C SER A 131 17.86 -19.83 -17.60
N GLY A 132 18.56 -18.71 -17.74
CA GLY A 132 19.05 -18.24 -19.03
C GLY A 132 19.06 -16.72 -19.10
N GLU A 133 19.38 -16.24 -20.30
CA GLU A 133 19.33 -14.81 -20.64
C GLU A 133 17.99 -14.48 -21.31
N HIS A 134 17.35 -13.44 -20.80
CA HIS A 134 16.11 -12.87 -21.29
C HIS A 134 16.35 -11.42 -21.67
N THR A 135 15.50 -10.89 -22.55
CA THR A 135 15.62 -9.51 -23.03
C THR A 135 14.28 -8.81 -23.01
N LEU A 136 14.29 -7.55 -22.60
CA LEU A 136 13.13 -6.66 -22.61
C LEU A 136 13.46 -5.44 -23.46
N GLU A 137 12.68 -5.20 -24.51
CA GLU A 137 12.93 -4.15 -25.49
C GLU A 137 12.15 -2.87 -25.18
N PHE A 138 12.87 -1.79 -24.93
CA PHE A 138 12.38 -0.41 -24.96
C PHE A 138 12.53 0.12 -26.38
N LYS A 139 11.42 0.14 -27.13
CA LYS A 139 11.42 0.49 -28.56
C LYS A 139 11.94 1.90 -28.82
N GLU A 140 11.54 2.84 -27.96
CA GLU A 140 11.86 4.25 -28.07
C GLU A 140 11.68 4.93 -26.70
N TRP A 141 12.60 5.80 -26.32
CA TRP A 141 12.48 6.64 -25.12
C TRP A 141 11.52 7.80 -25.40
N GLN A 142 10.70 8.17 -24.41
CA GLN A 142 9.71 9.24 -24.56
C GLN A 142 10.33 10.61 -24.88
N GLY A 143 11.58 10.83 -24.50
CA GLY A 143 12.32 12.03 -24.86
C GLY A 143 13.69 12.09 -24.20
N LYS A 144 14.36 13.25 -24.35
CA LYS A 144 15.70 13.50 -23.82
C LYS A 144 15.82 13.22 -22.32
N ALA A 145 14.80 13.59 -21.55
CA ALA A 145 14.84 13.47 -20.09
C ALA A 145 14.85 12.00 -19.63
N GLU A 146 14.03 11.14 -20.24
CA GLU A 146 14.07 9.69 -19.98
C GLU A 146 15.41 9.09 -20.40
N PHE A 147 15.89 9.44 -21.59
CA PHE A 147 17.16 8.92 -22.13
C PHE A 147 18.35 9.26 -21.21
N GLU A 148 18.48 10.51 -20.78
CA GLU A 148 19.54 10.93 -19.86
C GLU A 148 19.36 10.33 -18.46
N TYR A 149 18.12 10.14 -18.01
CA TYR A 149 17.83 9.43 -16.76
C TYR A 149 18.33 7.98 -16.84
N VAL A 150 17.96 7.22 -17.87
CA VAL A 150 18.35 5.80 -17.98
C VAL A 150 19.86 5.65 -18.13
N LYS A 151 20.53 6.57 -18.83
CA LYS A 151 22.01 6.59 -18.90
C LYS A 151 22.68 6.81 -17.54
N SER A 152 22.14 7.71 -16.73
CA SER A 152 22.78 8.13 -15.47
C SER A 152 22.34 7.30 -14.25
N ARG A 153 21.10 6.83 -14.24
CA ARG A 153 20.44 6.15 -13.11
C ARG A 153 19.99 4.72 -13.42
N GLY A 154 19.87 4.36 -14.71
CA GLY A 154 19.39 3.06 -15.15
C GLY A 154 17.88 2.89 -15.09
N VAL A 155 17.41 1.78 -15.65
CA VAL A 155 16.04 1.29 -15.45
C VAL A 155 15.97 0.64 -14.08
N SER A 156 15.01 1.05 -13.25
CA SER A 156 14.78 0.48 -11.92
C SER A 156 14.13 -0.88 -12.06
N ILE A 157 14.67 -1.88 -11.37
CA ILE A 157 14.21 -3.26 -11.40
C ILE A 157 13.63 -3.58 -10.03
N PHE A 158 12.39 -4.06 -10.02
CA PHE A 158 11.72 -4.50 -8.82
C PHE A 158 11.29 -5.96 -8.95
N LEU A 159 11.44 -6.71 -7.87
CA LEU A 159 11.06 -8.10 -7.77
C LEU A 159 9.81 -8.26 -6.90
N MET A 160 8.83 -8.99 -7.42
CA MET A 160 7.71 -9.50 -6.63
C MET A 160 8.21 -10.70 -5.80
N GLN A 161 8.59 -10.46 -4.54
CA GLN A 161 9.18 -11.49 -3.66
C GLN A 161 8.27 -12.70 -3.46
N ALA A 162 6.95 -12.49 -3.54
CA ALA A 162 5.95 -13.54 -3.39
C ALA A 162 5.82 -14.45 -4.64
N GLY A 163 6.46 -14.11 -5.78
CA GLY A 163 6.27 -14.80 -7.05
C GLY A 163 4.80 -14.81 -7.50
N MET A 164 4.42 -15.64 -8.48
CA MET A 164 3.03 -15.68 -8.98
C MET A 164 2.01 -16.03 -7.91
N LEU A 165 2.29 -17.12 -7.20
CA LEU A 165 1.34 -17.74 -6.28
C LEU A 165 1.14 -16.86 -5.05
N GLY A 166 2.22 -16.29 -4.52
CA GLY A 166 2.14 -15.32 -3.45
C GLY A 166 1.51 -13.99 -3.92
N THR A 167 1.72 -13.56 -5.18
CA THR A 167 1.01 -12.38 -5.73
C THR A 167 -0.50 -12.63 -5.80
N PHE A 168 -0.95 -13.79 -6.31
CA PHE A 168 -2.37 -14.15 -6.32
C PHE A 168 -2.98 -14.28 -4.92
N GLN A 169 -2.25 -14.91 -3.99
CA GLN A 169 -2.69 -15.04 -2.61
C GLN A 169 -2.77 -13.68 -1.92
N ALA A 170 -1.79 -12.81 -2.12
CA ALA A 170 -1.81 -11.55 -1.42
C ALA A 170 -2.79 -10.55 -2.09
N LEU A 171 -3.09 -10.67 -3.39
CA LEU A 171 -4.24 -10.00 -4.00
C LEU A 171 -5.55 -10.45 -3.33
N TRP A 172 -5.63 -11.71 -2.92
CA TRP A 172 -6.73 -12.24 -2.11
C TRP A 172 -6.72 -11.70 -0.66
N ASP A 173 -5.59 -11.23 -0.14
CA ASP A 173 -5.50 -10.59 1.19
C ASP A 173 -5.83 -9.08 1.13
N VAL A 174 -5.59 -8.40 -0.01
CA VAL A 174 -5.84 -6.95 -0.17
C VAL A 174 -7.20 -6.62 -0.74
N PHE A 175 -7.69 -7.36 -1.75
CA PHE A 175 -9.03 -7.17 -2.30
C PHE A 175 -10.15 -7.12 -1.25
N PRO A 176 -10.15 -7.97 -0.20
CA PRO A 176 -11.23 -7.98 0.79
C PRO A 176 -11.25 -6.72 1.64
N LEU A 177 -10.10 -6.06 1.85
CA LEU A 177 -9.97 -4.88 2.72
C LEU A 177 -10.94 -3.77 2.34
N PHE A 178 -11.28 -3.67 1.05
CA PHE A 178 -12.16 -2.63 0.50
C PHE A 178 -13.63 -3.06 0.41
N THR A 179 -13.97 -4.27 0.84
CA THR A 179 -15.36 -4.78 0.79
C THR A 179 -16.11 -4.48 2.08
N ASN A 180 -17.36 -4.05 1.98
CA ASN A 180 -18.23 -3.85 3.14
C ASN A 180 -18.92 -5.16 3.53
N THR A 181 -18.13 -6.13 3.98
CA THR A 181 -18.60 -7.47 4.38
C THR A 181 -17.93 -7.90 5.67
N GLU A 182 -18.49 -8.90 6.36
CA GLU A 182 -17.83 -9.53 7.52
C GLU A 182 -16.44 -10.06 7.15
N TRP A 183 -16.27 -10.55 5.91
CA TRP A 183 -14.96 -10.97 5.41
C TRP A 183 -14.00 -9.80 5.27
N GLY A 184 -14.45 -8.66 4.76
CA GLY A 184 -13.65 -7.44 4.64
C GLY A 184 -13.24 -6.88 5.99
N GLU A 185 -14.16 -6.76 6.94
CA GLU A 185 -13.87 -6.35 8.32
C GLU A 185 -12.83 -7.24 8.99
N ASN A 186 -13.04 -8.56 8.94
CA ASN A 186 -12.08 -9.52 9.51
C ASN A 186 -10.72 -9.46 8.81
N SER A 187 -10.69 -9.15 7.51
CA SER A 187 -9.44 -8.96 6.76
C SER A 187 -8.71 -7.69 7.20
N ASN A 188 -9.42 -6.57 7.40
CA ASN A 188 -8.83 -5.34 7.94
C ASN A 188 -8.25 -5.56 9.35
N ILE A 189 -9.01 -6.20 10.26
CA ILE A 189 -8.53 -6.56 11.60
C ILE A 189 -7.32 -7.49 11.52
N GLY A 190 -7.37 -8.51 10.67
CA GLY A 190 -6.29 -9.45 10.45
C GLY A 190 -5.02 -8.79 9.92
N PHE A 191 -5.16 -7.85 8.98
CA PHE A 191 -4.08 -7.05 8.43
C PHE A 191 -3.41 -6.21 9.53
N LEU A 192 -4.18 -5.41 10.28
CA LEU A 192 -3.66 -4.56 11.34
C LEU A 192 -3.00 -5.39 12.46
N LYS A 193 -3.56 -6.55 12.81
CA LYS A 193 -2.95 -7.49 13.76
C LYS A 193 -1.62 -8.04 13.27
N LYS A 194 -1.55 -8.46 12.01
CA LYS A 194 -0.35 -9.05 11.40
C LYS A 194 0.78 -8.03 11.24
N HIS A 195 0.44 -6.81 10.84
CA HIS A 195 1.42 -5.81 10.40
C HIS A 195 1.74 -4.75 11.45
N MET A 196 0.82 -4.46 12.37
CA MET A 196 1.05 -3.51 13.46
C MET A 196 1.08 -4.16 14.84
N GLY A 197 0.74 -5.45 14.96
CA GLY A 197 0.54 -6.08 16.26
C GLY A 197 -0.68 -5.53 17.02
N ALA A 198 -1.58 -4.81 16.34
CA ALA A 198 -2.75 -4.18 16.94
C ALA A 198 -3.90 -5.17 17.15
N SER A 199 -4.61 -5.06 18.27
CA SER A 199 -5.84 -5.81 18.54
C SER A 199 -7.05 -4.88 18.55
N PHE A 200 -8.09 -5.27 17.84
CA PHE A 200 -9.39 -4.61 17.83
C PHE A 200 -10.42 -5.59 18.38
N ASP A 201 -10.76 -5.40 19.65
CA ASP A 201 -11.69 -6.27 20.36
C ASP A 201 -13.10 -5.66 20.34
N GLN A 202 -14.11 -6.51 20.17
CA GLN A 202 -15.49 -6.07 20.19
C GLN A 202 -15.86 -5.55 21.58
N ARG A 203 -16.40 -4.32 21.64
CA ARG A 203 -16.87 -3.71 22.89
C ARG A 203 -18.04 -4.52 23.47
N PRO A 204 -18.05 -4.84 24.78
CA PRO A 204 -19.17 -5.53 25.41
C PRO A 204 -20.45 -4.70 25.32
N GLN A 205 -21.58 -5.38 25.10
CA GLN A 205 -22.90 -4.79 25.04
C GLN A 205 -23.52 -4.61 26.43
N PRO A 206 -24.45 -3.64 26.61
CA PRO A 206 -24.97 -2.71 25.60
C PRO A 206 -23.98 -1.59 25.25
N TRP A 207 -23.97 -1.18 23.98
CA TRP A 207 -23.24 0.02 23.57
C TRP A 207 -24.04 1.24 24.00
N VAL A 208 -23.41 2.12 24.76
CA VAL A 208 -24.02 3.36 25.25
C VAL A 208 -23.25 4.52 24.67
N THR A 209 -23.94 5.39 23.94
CA THR A 209 -23.40 6.65 23.45
C THR A 209 -24.01 7.78 24.26
N ASN A 210 -23.48 7.99 25.47
CA ASN A 210 -23.90 9.07 26.36
C ASN A 210 -22.98 10.28 26.15
N ILE A 211 -23.17 10.98 25.03
CA ILE A 211 -22.44 12.21 24.73
C ILE A 211 -23.40 13.38 24.99
N ASN A 212 -23.00 14.27 25.89
CA ASN A 212 -23.68 15.53 26.11
C ASN A 212 -22.94 16.63 25.34
N VAL A 213 -23.63 17.28 24.40
CA VAL A 213 -23.07 18.35 23.55
C VAL A 213 -22.58 19.55 24.38
N ASP A 214 -23.18 19.77 25.55
CA ASP A 214 -22.76 20.83 26.46
C ASP A 214 -21.34 20.61 27.00
N ASP A 215 -20.91 19.35 27.13
CA ASP A 215 -19.58 18.97 27.63
C ASP A 215 -18.49 19.05 26.55
N ILE A 216 -18.87 19.25 25.28
CA ILE A 216 -17.94 19.41 24.16
C ILE A 216 -17.55 20.88 24.01
N HIS A 217 -16.27 21.13 23.77
CA HIS A 217 -15.71 22.47 23.66
C HIS A 217 -14.98 22.68 22.33
N SER A 218 -14.86 23.95 21.92
CA SER A 218 -14.02 24.32 20.79
C SER A 218 -12.59 23.79 20.95
N GLY A 219 -12.10 23.13 19.92
CA GLY A 219 -10.77 22.50 19.86
C GLY A 219 -10.73 21.05 20.35
N ASP A 220 -11.82 20.51 20.91
CA ASP A 220 -11.89 19.08 21.22
C ASP A 220 -11.76 18.25 19.92
N PHE A 221 -11.06 17.13 20.02
CA PHE A 221 -10.63 16.33 18.87
C PHE A 221 -11.46 15.06 18.73
N LEU A 222 -11.85 14.71 17.51
CA LEU A 222 -12.53 13.47 17.18
C LEU A 222 -11.56 12.57 16.40
N ALA A 223 -11.14 11.48 17.03
CA ALA A 223 -10.33 10.46 16.38
C ALA A 223 -11.26 9.40 15.77
N ILE A 224 -11.21 9.23 14.46
CA ILE A 224 -12.16 8.38 13.71
C ILE A 224 -11.40 7.20 13.11
N SER A 225 -11.95 6.00 13.29
CA SER A 225 -11.33 4.75 12.85
C SER A 225 -12.35 3.83 12.18
N LYS A 226 -12.28 3.80 10.85
CA LYS A 226 -13.09 2.94 9.96
C LYS A 226 -12.34 1.64 9.66
N ILE A 227 -13.05 0.52 9.65
CA ILE A 227 -12.48 -0.81 9.36
C ILE A 227 -13.32 -1.64 8.37
N ARG A 228 -14.36 -1.04 7.79
CA ARG A 228 -15.25 -1.68 6.81
C ARG A 228 -15.33 -0.88 5.52
N GLY A 229 -15.62 -1.58 4.43
CA GLY A 229 -15.89 -0.96 3.15
C GLY A 229 -14.68 -0.26 2.54
N TRP A 230 -14.95 0.54 1.50
CA TRP A 230 -13.93 1.24 0.73
C TRP A 230 -13.04 2.11 1.63
N TRP A 231 -13.65 2.98 2.44
CA TRP A 231 -12.94 3.88 3.33
C TRP A 231 -12.22 3.16 4.48
N GLY A 232 -12.78 2.07 5.01
CA GLY A 232 -12.11 1.24 6.02
C GLY A 232 -10.84 0.56 5.49
N GLY A 233 -10.84 0.13 4.22
CA GLY A 233 -9.65 -0.38 3.56
C GLY A 233 -8.55 0.68 3.42
N PHE A 234 -8.91 1.88 2.95
CA PHE A 234 -7.97 3.02 2.88
C PHE A 234 -7.40 3.39 4.24
N GLU A 235 -8.27 3.51 5.25
CA GLU A 235 -7.82 3.82 6.60
C GLU A 235 -6.96 2.71 7.21
N THR A 236 -7.21 1.44 6.88
CA THR A 236 -6.37 0.33 7.34
C THR A 236 -4.95 0.44 6.79
N LEU A 237 -4.81 0.80 5.52
CA LEU A 237 -3.51 1.11 4.94
C LEU A 237 -2.91 2.37 5.57
N ALA A 238 -3.70 3.43 5.78
CA ALA A 238 -3.25 4.67 6.42
C ALA A 238 -2.74 4.44 7.86
N LYS A 239 -3.42 3.60 8.64
CA LYS A 239 -3.04 3.21 10.01
C LYS A 239 -1.72 2.45 10.01
N TRP A 240 -1.58 1.47 9.11
CA TRP A 240 -0.34 0.72 8.98
C TRP A 240 0.86 1.61 8.70
N VAL A 241 0.69 2.58 7.82
CA VAL A 241 1.81 3.36 7.32
C VAL A 241 2.17 4.55 8.20
N SER A 242 1.20 5.09 8.95
CA SER A 242 1.41 6.15 9.93
C SER A 242 1.74 5.62 11.34
N GLY A 243 1.45 4.34 11.60
CA GLY A 243 1.49 3.76 12.95
C GLY A 243 0.33 4.21 13.85
N ALA A 244 -0.66 4.94 13.34
CA ALA A 244 -1.81 5.42 14.10
C ALA A 244 -2.94 4.39 14.21
N TYR A 245 -3.84 4.57 15.18
CA TYR A 245 -5.05 3.76 15.33
C TYR A 245 -6.30 4.42 14.72
N ALA A 246 -6.24 5.73 14.49
CA ALA A 246 -7.25 6.50 13.75
C ALA A 246 -6.77 6.69 12.31
N GLY A 247 -7.69 6.58 11.35
CA GLY A 247 -7.39 6.85 9.94
C GLY A 247 -7.93 8.21 9.47
N HIS A 248 -8.79 8.83 10.28
CA HIS A 248 -9.41 10.12 10.01
C HIS A 248 -9.54 10.94 11.29
N SER A 249 -9.68 12.25 11.14
CA SER A 249 -9.77 13.17 12.26
C SER A 249 -10.68 14.35 11.95
N ALA A 250 -11.41 14.79 12.97
CA ALA A 250 -12.21 16.01 12.91
C ALA A 250 -12.02 16.85 14.19
N VAL A 251 -12.43 18.11 14.15
CA VAL A 251 -12.33 19.05 15.27
C VAL A 251 -13.68 19.68 15.58
N CYS A 252 -14.00 19.79 16.87
CA CYS A 252 -15.20 20.44 17.35
C CYS A 252 -15.01 21.97 17.46
N LEU A 253 -16.01 22.76 17.07
CA LEU A 253 -16.02 24.21 17.18
C LEU A 253 -17.40 24.69 17.68
N LYS A 254 -17.44 25.55 18.69
CA LYS A 254 -18.66 26.25 19.12
C LYS A 254 -18.71 27.64 18.51
N ASP A 255 -19.84 28.01 17.92
CA ASP A 255 -20.05 29.37 17.44
C ASP A 255 -20.42 30.35 18.57
N SER A 256 -20.63 31.62 18.23
CA SER A 256 -20.98 32.67 19.21
C SER A 256 -22.35 32.47 19.88
N GLU A 257 -23.21 31.64 19.32
CA GLU A 257 -24.53 31.30 19.87
C GLU A 257 -24.46 30.04 20.74
N GLY A 258 -23.31 29.35 20.74
CA GLY A 258 -23.06 28.12 21.48
C GLY A 258 -23.39 26.84 20.69
N ASN A 259 -23.79 26.95 19.42
CA ASN A 259 -24.06 25.77 18.59
C ASN A 259 -22.75 25.04 18.28
N LEU A 260 -22.80 23.71 18.26
CA LEU A 260 -21.64 22.87 18.00
C LEU A 260 -21.54 22.50 16.52
N TRP A 261 -20.32 22.60 16.00
CA TRP A 261 -19.94 22.31 14.63
C TRP A 261 -18.75 21.36 14.60
N VAL A 262 -18.63 20.60 13.52
CA VAL A 262 -17.51 19.68 13.25
C VAL A 262 -16.82 20.10 11.97
N GLY A 263 -15.53 20.45 12.09
CA GLY A 263 -14.66 20.70 10.95
C GLY A 263 -13.89 19.45 10.57
N GLU A 264 -14.00 19.02 9.31
CA GLU A 264 -13.26 17.87 8.78
C GLU A 264 -12.90 18.03 7.29
N SER A 265 -11.97 17.19 6.84
CA SER A 265 -11.55 17.10 5.43
C SER A 265 -11.90 15.73 4.90
N GLY A 266 -12.77 15.62 3.89
CA GLY A 266 -13.17 14.32 3.32
C GLY A 266 -14.67 14.18 3.09
N TYR A 267 -15.45 15.20 3.46
CA TYR A 267 -16.87 15.27 3.18
C TYR A 267 -17.12 15.29 1.68
N GLU A 268 -18.01 14.41 1.21
CA GLU A 268 -18.39 14.35 -0.21
C GLU A 268 -19.55 15.32 -0.47
N ASN A 269 -19.31 16.32 -1.33
CA ASN A 269 -20.36 17.26 -1.71
C ASN A 269 -21.36 16.64 -2.71
N GLU A 270 -22.41 17.39 -3.08
CA GLU A 270 -23.44 16.92 -4.03
C GLU A 270 -22.90 16.54 -5.43
N LYS A 271 -21.67 16.94 -5.77
CA LYS A 271 -21.00 16.61 -7.04
C LYS A 271 -20.10 15.39 -6.94
N GLY A 272 -20.00 14.76 -5.76
CA GLY A 272 -19.10 13.64 -5.52
C GLY A 272 -17.65 14.05 -5.25
N GLU A 273 -17.39 15.32 -4.93
CA GLU A 273 -16.04 15.83 -4.66
C GLU A 273 -15.75 15.81 -3.16
N SER A 274 -14.59 15.28 -2.75
CA SER A 274 -14.13 15.36 -1.36
C SER A 274 -13.59 16.76 -1.05
N ILE A 275 -14.21 17.42 -0.07
CA ILE A 275 -13.90 18.80 0.34
C ILE A 275 -13.64 18.90 1.85
N ILE A 276 -13.15 20.06 2.25
CA ILE A 276 -13.14 20.49 3.65
C ILE A 276 -14.50 21.10 3.98
N ALA A 277 -15.17 20.59 5.01
CA ALA A 277 -16.50 21.02 5.41
C ALA A 277 -16.54 21.37 6.90
N VAL A 278 -17.44 22.29 7.25
CA VAL A 278 -17.82 22.62 8.63
C VAL A 278 -19.31 22.34 8.76
N LEU A 279 -19.64 21.25 9.45
CA LEU A 279 -21.01 20.72 9.50
C LEU A 279 -21.62 20.96 10.89
N PRO A 280 -22.93 21.24 11.00
CA PRO A 280 -23.62 21.21 12.27
C PRO A 280 -23.43 19.84 12.93
N TRP A 281 -23.20 19.81 14.25
CA TRP A 281 -22.98 18.57 14.99
C TRP A 281 -24.08 17.54 14.73
N ASP A 282 -25.35 17.93 14.77
CA ASP A 282 -26.47 17.02 14.59
C ASP A 282 -26.49 16.38 13.19
N GLU A 283 -26.08 17.12 12.16
CA GLU A 283 -25.98 16.61 10.79
C GLU A 283 -24.83 15.61 10.66
N TRP A 284 -23.65 15.99 11.15
CA TRP A 284 -22.46 15.14 11.14
C TRP A 284 -22.70 13.86 11.94
N TRP A 285 -23.24 13.99 13.15
CA TRP A 285 -23.49 12.88 14.06
C TRP A 285 -24.57 11.92 13.54
N GLU A 286 -25.64 12.45 12.94
CA GLU A 286 -26.68 11.63 12.29
C GLU A 286 -26.10 10.84 11.10
N PHE A 287 -25.18 11.45 10.34
CA PHE A 287 -24.49 10.74 9.26
C PHE A 287 -23.63 9.60 9.82
N GLU A 288 -22.75 9.88 10.77
CA GLU A 288 -21.83 8.89 11.34
C GLU A 288 -22.57 7.73 12.03
N LEU A 289 -23.72 7.99 12.68
CA LEU A 289 -24.52 6.96 13.33
C LEU A 289 -25.35 6.11 12.38
N ASN A 290 -25.96 6.73 11.37
CA ASN A 290 -27.05 6.09 10.63
C ASN A 290 -26.79 5.93 9.12
N LYS A 291 -25.78 6.61 8.57
CA LYS A 291 -25.49 6.64 7.13
C LYS A 291 -24.09 6.18 6.77
N ASP A 292 -23.12 6.31 7.67
CA ASP A 292 -21.76 5.82 7.44
C ASP A 292 -21.73 4.28 7.52
N ASP A 293 -21.72 3.65 6.35
CA ASP A 293 -21.73 2.20 6.21
C ASP A 293 -20.39 1.55 6.58
N SER A 294 -19.34 2.35 6.81
CA SER A 294 -18.05 1.88 7.34
C SER A 294 -18.09 1.59 8.85
N ASN A 295 -19.16 2.02 9.53
CA ASN A 295 -19.39 1.89 10.98
C ASN A 295 -18.16 2.33 11.82
N PRO A 296 -17.86 3.64 11.83
CA PRO A 296 -16.64 4.17 12.43
C PRO A 296 -16.61 4.01 13.95
N HIS A 297 -15.41 3.73 14.49
CA HIS A 297 -15.12 3.96 15.89
C HIS A 297 -14.70 5.42 16.08
N ILE A 298 -15.43 6.15 16.91
CA ILE A 298 -15.20 7.57 17.16
C ILE A 298 -14.81 7.76 18.62
N ALA A 299 -13.63 8.31 18.85
CA ALA A 299 -13.17 8.71 20.18
C ALA A 299 -13.15 10.24 20.28
N LEU A 300 -13.95 10.78 21.19
CA LEU A 300 -13.89 12.18 21.60
C LEU A 300 -12.73 12.36 22.59
N LEU A 301 -11.78 13.21 22.23
CA LEU A 301 -10.58 13.52 23.01
C LEU A 301 -10.62 15.02 23.39
N PRO A 302 -11.06 15.34 24.62
CA PRO A 302 -11.09 16.72 25.08
C PRO A 302 -9.68 17.32 25.20
N LEU A 303 -9.55 18.61 24.89
CA LEU A 303 -8.28 19.31 25.14
C LEU A 303 -7.95 19.30 26.64
N HIS A 304 -6.67 19.06 26.95
CA HIS A 304 -6.17 19.25 28.30
C HIS A 304 -6.43 20.70 28.76
N PRO A 305 -6.84 20.94 30.03
CA PRO A 305 -7.21 22.27 30.51
C PRO A 305 -6.18 23.37 30.19
N ASP A 306 -4.89 23.07 30.35
CA ASP A 306 -3.80 24.02 30.07
C ASP A 306 -3.66 24.41 28.60
N ILE A 307 -4.06 23.51 27.68
CA ILE A 307 -4.07 23.76 26.24
C ILE A 307 -5.36 24.50 25.87
N ARG A 308 -6.49 24.10 26.45
CA ARG A 308 -7.78 24.76 26.28
C ARG A 308 -7.72 26.24 26.66
N ALA A 309 -7.06 26.57 27.77
CA ALA A 309 -6.87 27.97 28.20
C ALA A 309 -6.08 28.83 27.19
N LYS A 310 -5.33 28.20 26.27
CA LYS A 310 -4.56 28.88 25.22
C LYS A 310 -5.25 28.81 23.85
N PHE A 311 -6.34 28.07 23.72
CA PHE A 311 -7.04 27.89 22.47
C PHE A 311 -7.77 29.18 22.10
N SER A 312 -7.51 29.71 20.90
CA SER A 312 -8.18 30.90 20.39
C SER A 312 -9.34 30.48 19.49
N GLU A 313 -10.56 30.56 20.01
CA GLU A 313 -11.77 30.21 19.26
C GLU A 313 -11.95 31.11 18.04
N THR A 314 -11.64 32.41 18.17
CA THR A 314 -11.69 33.35 17.05
C THR A 314 -10.74 32.95 15.92
N ALA A 315 -9.48 32.65 16.25
CA ALA A 315 -8.50 32.24 15.24
C ALA A 315 -8.86 30.88 14.62
N ALA A 316 -9.41 29.95 15.41
CA ALA A 316 -9.86 28.66 14.92
C ALA A 316 -11.00 28.80 13.91
N TRP A 317 -11.99 29.67 14.19
CA TRP A 317 -13.08 29.96 13.26
C TRP A 317 -12.65 30.70 12.01
N GLU A 318 -11.76 31.68 12.13
CA GLU A 318 -11.16 32.36 10.98
C GLU A 318 -10.44 31.36 10.06
N TYR A 319 -9.68 30.43 10.64
CA TYR A 319 -9.03 29.37 9.89
C TYR A 319 -10.03 28.40 9.24
N ALA A 320 -11.00 27.88 10.00
CA ALA A 320 -12.00 26.94 9.49
C ALA A 320 -12.76 27.52 8.30
N ARG A 321 -13.23 28.78 8.39
CA ARG A 321 -13.91 29.47 7.29
C ARG A 321 -13.02 29.73 6.08
N SER A 322 -11.71 29.93 6.29
CA SER A 322 -10.77 30.10 5.17
C SER A 322 -10.55 28.81 4.39
N MET A 323 -10.78 27.66 5.03
CA MET A 323 -10.57 26.32 4.47
C MET A 323 -11.85 25.68 3.95
N GLU A 324 -13.02 26.10 4.43
CA GLU A 324 -14.31 25.57 4.02
C GLU A 324 -14.50 25.62 2.49
N GLY A 325 -14.94 24.51 1.91
CA GLY A 325 -15.13 24.35 0.46
C GLY A 325 -13.86 24.12 -0.35
N GLN A 326 -12.66 24.22 0.26
CA GLN A 326 -11.42 23.84 -0.39
C GLN A 326 -11.40 22.32 -0.65
N SER A 327 -10.60 21.91 -1.64
CA SER A 327 -10.41 20.49 -1.94
C SER A 327 -9.77 19.75 -0.77
N PHE A 328 -10.04 18.44 -0.71
CA PHE A 328 -9.41 17.54 0.25
C PHE A 328 -7.88 17.71 0.28
N GLY A 329 -7.30 17.62 1.48
CA GLY A 329 -5.89 17.88 1.77
C GLY A 329 -4.89 16.85 1.21
N TYR A 330 -4.99 16.48 -0.07
CA TYR A 330 -4.09 15.54 -0.76
C TYR A 330 -2.61 15.88 -0.57
N HIS A 331 -2.30 17.17 -0.42
CA HIS A 331 -0.95 17.69 -0.26
C HIS A 331 -0.19 17.19 0.98
N ASN A 332 -0.88 16.64 1.98
CA ASN A 332 -0.25 16.11 3.19
C ASN A 332 -0.30 14.58 3.27
N VAL A 333 -1.15 13.91 2.49
CA VAL A 333 -1.42 12.48 2.63
C VAL A 333 -0.19 11.63 2.32
N ILE A 334 0.55 11.95 1.25
CA ILE A 334 1.75 11.17 0.91
C ILE A 334 2.93 11.47 1.84
N PHE A 335 2.98 12.68 2.39
CA PHE A 335 4.08 13.11 3.25
C PHE A 335 3.83 12.86 4.75
N SER A 336 2.69 12.30 5.13
CA SER A 336 2.47 11.83 6.51
C SER A 336 3.32 10.60 6.86
N TRP A 337 3.90 9.94 5.85
CA TRP A 337 4.65 8.68 5.94
C TRP A 337 5.86 8.65 5.00
N ILE A 338 6.17 9.76 4.31
CA ILE A 338 7.38 9.96 3.49
C ILE A 338 8.05 11.27 3.93
N ASP A 339 8.39 11.36 5.21
CA ASP A 339 8.95 12.54 5.84
C ASP A 339 10.49 12.57 5.80
N THR A 340 11.13 11.43 5.50
CA THR A 340 12.58 11.33 5.34
C THR A 340 12.94 10.76 3.97
N ILE A 341 14.20 10.93 3.55
CA ILE A 341 14.65 10.46 2.24
C ILE A 341 14.67 8.92 2.17
N LYS A 342 14.86 8.21 3.30
CA LYS A 342 15.07 6.74 3.31
C LYS A 342 14.58 5.99 4.56
N ASP A 343 14.43 6.64 5.71
CA ASP A 343 14.40 5.94 7.01
C ASP A 343 13.00 5.73 7.59
N ASN A 344 11.96 6.27 6.94
CA ASN A 344 10.60 6.29 7.48
C ASN A 344 9.56 5.56 6.60
N TYR A 345 10.01 4.83 5.57
CA TYR A 345 9.13 3.99 4.78
C TYR A 345 8.81 2.68 5.52
N PRO A 346 7.54 2.24 5.54
CA PRO A 346 7.22 0.91 6.04
C PRO A 346 7.82 -0.14 5.07
N PRO A 347 8.61 -1.12 5.54
CA PRO A 347 9.14 -2.16 4.66
C PRO A 347 8.03 -2.86 3.86
N PRO A 348 8.24 -3.19 2.56
CA PRO A 348 9.48 -3.06 1.80
C PRO A 348 9.48 -1.78 0.94
N VAL A 349 8.60 -0.82 1.26
CA VAL A 349 8.48 0.43 0.50
C VAL A 349 9.79 1.18 0.62
N ASP A 350 10.23 1.76 -0.50
CA ASP A 350 11.35 2.68 -0.53
C ASP A 350 11.07 3.83 -1.50
N ALA A 351 11.99 4.79 -1.56
CA ALA A 351 11.87 5.95 -2.43
C ALA A 351 11.76 5.57 -3.93
N HIS A 352 12.36 4.45 -4.35
CA HIS A 352 12.29 3.98 -5.74
C HIS A 352 10.90 3.45 -6.08
N MET A 353 10.31 2.68 -5.16
CA MET A 353 8.97 2.15 -5.29
C MET A 353 7.96 3.29 -5.31
N VAL A 354 8.08 4.27 -4.40
CA VAL A 354 7.21 5.46 -4.37
C VAL A 354 7.31 6.23 -5.68
N ALA A 355 8.52 6.52 -6.16
CA ALA A 355 8.70 7.21 -7.43
C ALA A 355 8.05 6.47 -8.60
N SER A 356 8.19 5.14 -8.64
CA SER A 356 7.62 4.29 -9.69
C SER A 356 6.09 4.23 -9.61
N VAL A 357 5.52 4.10 -8.41
CA VAL A 357 4.07 4.16 -8.18
C VAL A 357 3.53 5.52 -8.60
N MET A 358 4.24 6.61 -8.29
CA MET A 358 3.82 7.94 -8.72
C MET A 358 3.83 8.10 -10.24
N THR A 359 4.81 7.51 -10.96
CA THR A 359 4.78 7.45 -12.43
C THR A 359 3.55 6.71 -12.94
N VAL A 360 3.22 5.56 -12.37
CA VAL A 360 2.01 4.80 -12.77
C VAL A 360 0.75 5.61 -12.48
N TRP A 361 0.66 6.19 -11.28
CA TRP A 361 -0.49 6.98 -10.86
C TRP A 361 -0.68 8.23 -11.73
N ASN A 362 0.40 8.90 -12.12
CA ASN A 362 0.35 10.04 -13.04
C ASN A 362 -0.19 9.65 -14.42
N ASN A 363 0.05 8.42 -14.88
CA ASN A 363 -0.51 7.92 -16.14
C ASN A 363 -1.99 7.53 -16.04
N ILE A 364 -2.47 7.11 -14.87
CA ILE A 364 -3.85 6.63 -14.65
C ILE A 364 -4.78 7.76 -14.19
N GLN A 365 -4.34 8.58 -13.23
CA GLN A 365 -5.09 9.65 -12.58
C GLN A 365 -4.20 10.91 -12.45
N PRO A 366 -3.87 11.59 -13.57
CA PRO A 366 -2.90 12.69 -13.61
C PRO A 366 -3.25 13.85 -12.67
N ALA A 367 -4.54 14.21 -12.57
CA ALA A 367 -4.98 15.30 -11.70
C ALA A 367 -4.76 14.98 -10.21
N TYR A 368 -5.10 13.76 -9.77
CA TYR A 368 -4.84 13.32 -8.40
C TYR A 368 -3.35 13.19 -8.10
N ALA A 369 -2.56 12.70 -9.06
CA ALA A 369 -1.11 12.59 -8.94
C ALA A 369 -0.44 13.96 -8.75
N ALA A 370 -0.85 14.96 -9.54
CA ALA A 370 -0.34 16.32 -9.45
C ALA A 370 -0.66 16.95 -8.08
N ASN A 371 -1.89 16.78 -7.57
CA ASN A 371 -2.28 17.31 -6.26
C ASN A 371 -1.52 16.63 -5.11
N MET A 372 -1.38 15.29 -5.16
CA MET A 372 -0.69 14.52 -4.11
C MET A 372 0.82 14.74 -4.09
N TRP A 373 1.46 14.98 -5.24
CA TRP A 373 2.91 15.04 -5.34
C TRP A 373 3.44 16.43 -5.68
N ASN A 374 3.02 17.02 -6.80
CA ASN A 374 3.58 18.28 -7.28
C ASN A 374 3.15 19.46 -6.40
N GLU A 375 1.84 19.63 -6.17
CA GLU A 375 1.34 20.71 -5.29
C GLU A 375 1.85 20.55 -3.86
N ALA A 376 1.90 19.31 -3.39
CA ALA A 376 2.43 18.94 -2.09
C ALA A 376 3.91 19.33 -1.91
N LEU A 377 4.76 18.97 -2.88
CA LEU A 377 6.17 19.37 -2.90
C LEU A 377 6.32 20.89 -3.04
N ASN A 378 5.55 21.51 -3.93
CA ASN A 378 5.54 22.95 -4.11
C ASN A 378 5.26 23.67 -2.79
N LYS A 379 4.24 23.23 -2.04
CA LYS A 379 3.91 23.79 -0.73
C LYS A 379 5.03 23.60 0.29
N ARG A 380 5.67 22.43 0.33
CA ARG A 380 6.79 22.14 1.24
C ARG A 380 8.08 22.89 0.90
N LEU A 381 8.34 23.13 -0.38
CA LEU A 381 9.52 23.83 -0.88
C LEU A 381 9.31 25.34 -1.03
N GLY A 382 8.08 25.83 -0.87
CA GLY A 382 7.74 27.24 -1.10
C GLY A 382 7.79 27.63 -2.59
N THR A 383 7.53 26.70 -3.50
CA THR A 383 7.55 26.88 -4.96
C THR A 383 6.14 26.80 -5.56
N GLN A 384 5.98 27.13 -6.84
CA GLN A 384 4.67 27.13 -7.54
C GLN A 384 4.68 26.38 -8.89
N VAL A 385 5.81 25.81 -9.32
CA VAL A 385 6.04 25.43 -10.73
C VAL A 385 6.86 24.14 -10.87
N LEU A 386 6.48 23.08 -10.14
CA LEU A 386 7.00 21.72 -10.37
C LEU A 386 6.05 20.87 -11.22
#